data_AF-A0A2G5DSS7-F1
#
_entry.id   AF-A0A2G5DSS7-F1
#
_cell.length_a   1.000
_cell.length_b   1.000
_cell.length_c   1.000
_cell.angle_alpha   90.00
_cell.angle_beta   90.00
_cell.angle_gamma   90.00
#
_symmetry.space_group_name_H-M   'P 1'
#
loop_
_entity.id
_entity.type
_entity.pdbx_description
1 polymer ?
#
loop_
_entity_poly.entity_id
_entity_poly.type
_entity_poly.pdbx_seq_one_letter_code
_entity_poly.pdbx_strand_id
1 'polypeptide(L)'
;MAMAMMRSGIQTALRRGGRNIAPTAPSKRGFASSSSSHHDDAYETAKWEKITYLGIATCTIFAIYTLSKGHPHFDEPPAYSYMHIRNKEFPWGMFCLSLILLINFWALNRVLLFD
;
A
#
# COMPACT_ATOMS: atom_id res chain seq x y z
N MET A 1 -8.81 7.21 -0.95
CA MET A 1 -10.13 7.37 -0.29
C MET A 1 -10.46 8.80 0.19
N ALA A 2 -9.52 9.74 0.36
CA ALA A 2 -9.83 11.07 0.91
C ALA A 2 -10.75 11.96 0.03
N MET A 3 -10.70 11.80 -1.30
CA MET A 3 -11.49 12.64 -2.23
C MET A 3 -12.97 12.23 -2.36
N ALA A 4 -13.36 11.06 -1.85
CA ALA A 4 -14.75 10.58 -1.89
C ALA A 4 -15.65 11.26 -0.83
N MET A 5 -15.05 11.65 0.31
CA MET A 5 -15.76 12.33 1.41
C MET A 5 -16.10 13.79 1.06
N MET A 6 -15.35 14.41 0.15
CA MET A 6 -15.52 15.83 -0.20
C MET A 6 -16.73 16.09 -1.11
N ARG A 7 -17.19 15.07 -1.86
CA ARG A 7 -18.33 15.19 -2.78
C ARG A 7 -19.70 14.97 -2.11
N SER A 8 -19.76 14.35 -0.92
CA SER A 8 -21.03 14.05 -0.23
C SER A 8 -21.61 15.24 0.55
N GLY A 9 -20.76 16.17 1.01
CA GLY A 9 -21.21 17.36 1.76
C GLY A 9 -22.06 18.32 0.93
N ILE A 10 -21.75 18.45 -0.37
CA ILE A 10 -22.46 19.36 -1.29
C ILE A 10 -23.86 18.82 -1.65
N GLN A 11 -24.00 17.50 -1.75
CA GLN A 11 -25.29 16.85 -2.04
C GLN A 11 -26.28 16.94 -0.86
N THR A 12 -25.77 16.93 0.37
CA THR A 12 -26.58 17.11 1.59
C THR A 12 -27.11 18.53 1.74
N ALA A 13 -26.35 19.55 1.29
CA ALA A 13 -26.80 20.94 1.31
C ALA A 13 -27.94 21.20 0.31
N LEU A 14 -27.86 20.63 -0.90
CA LEU A 14 -28.88 20.84 -1.94
C LEU A 14 -30.22 20.15 -1.63
N ARG A 15 -30.21 19.02 -0.90
CA ARG A 15 -31.43 18.28 -0.52
C ARG A 15 -32.19 18.88 0.67
N ARG A 16 -31.59 19.83 1.40
CA ARG A 16 -32.20 20.45 2.59
C ARG A 16 -33.08 21.67 2.26
N GLY A 17 -33.07 22.15 1.02
CA GLY A 17 -33.81 23.36 0.60
C GLY A 17 -35.27 23.18 0.16
N GLY A 18 -35.87 21.98 0.29
CA GLY A 18 -37.16 21.74 -0.39
C GLY A 18 -38.09 20.69 0.20
N ARG A 19 -38.21 20.54 1.52
CA ARG A 19 -39.26 19.68 2.12
C ARG A 19 -39.90 20.32 3.35
N ASN A 20 -40.86 21.22 3.10
CA ASN A 20 -41.92 21.57 4.04
C ASN A 20 -43.02 20.49 3.99
N ILE A 21 -42.84 19.32 4.62
CA ILE A 21 -43.94 18.37 4.90
C ILE A 21 -43.68 17.61 6.20
N ALA A 22 -44.49 17.94 7.22
CA ALA A 22 -44.84 17.21 8.46
C ALA A 22 -43.74 16.84 9.49
N PRO A 23 -43.94 17.10 10.79
CA PRO A 23 -43.04 16.67 11.85
C PRO A 23 -43.39 15.22 12.26
N THR A 24 -42.79 14.24 11.60
CA THR A 24 -42.68 12.91 12.21
C THR A 24 -41.53 12.96 13.22
N ALA A 25 -41.85 12.63 14.47
CA ALA A 25 -40.93 12.66 15.61
C ALA A 25 -39.56 12.06 15.22
N PRO A 26 -38.42 12.66 15.65
CA PRO A 26 -37.12 12.09 15.38
C PRO A 26 -37.10 10.70 16.00
N SER A 27 -36.97 9.65 15.17
CA SER A 27 -36.69 8.33 15.71
C SER A 27 -35.42 8.47 16.55
N LYS A 28 -35.58 8.27 17.85
CA LYS A 28 -34.47 8.24 18.80
C LYS A 28 -33.72 6.96 18.45
N ARG A 29 -32.88 7.02 17.43
CA ARG A 29 -31.90 5.99 17.11
C ARG A 29 -31.01 5.95 18.34
N GLY A 30 -31.32 5.05 19.27
CA GLY A 30 -30.42 4.77 20.37
C GLY A 30 -29.14 4.29 19.72
N PHE A 31 -28.12 5.15 19.67
CA PHE A 31 -26.77 4.66 19.54
C PHE A 31 -26.57 3.76 20.75
N ALA A 32 -26.62 2.45 20.53
CA ALA A 32 -26.50 1.44 21.58
C ALA A 32 -25.05 1.36 22.11
N SER A 33 -24.41 2.50 22.36
CA SER A 33 -22.96 2.57 22.62
C SER A 33 -22.53 3.67 23.58
N SER A 34 -23.42 4.57 24.04
CA SER A 34 -22.97 5.83 24.66
C SER A 34 -22.50 5.78 26.13
N SER A 35 -22.14 4.62 26.70
CA SER A 35 -21.50 4.61 28.04
C SER A 35 -20.64 3.38 28.34
N SER A 36 -20.82 2.25 27.65
CA SER A 36 -20.01 1.04 27.84
C SER A 36 -18.96 0.81 26.73
N SER A 37 -19.05 1.50 25.58
CA SER A 37 -18.16 1.22 24.44
C SER A 37 -16.75 1.83 24.56
N HIS A 38 -16.57 2.89 25.35
CA HIS A 38 -15.27 3.56 25.42
C HIS A 38 -14.19 2.71 26.11
N HIS A 39 -14.59 1.84 27.04
CA HIS A 39 -13.68 0.89 27.67
C HIS A 39 -13.31 -0.26 26.72
N ASP A 40 -14.25 -0.72 25.92
CA ASP A 40 -14.03 -1.80 24.95
C ASP A 40 -13.18 -1.32 23.77
N ASP A 41 -13.43 -0.12 23.23
CA ASP A 41 -12.69 0.44 22.09
C ASP A 41 -11.19 0.63 22.41
N ALA A 42 -10.88 1.13 23.62
CA ALA A 42 -9.51 1.32 24.06
C ALA A 42 -8.77 -0.01 24.27
N TYR A 43 -9.45 -0.99 24.87
CA TYR A 43 -8.89 -2.33 25.09
C TYR A 43 -8.66 -3.06 23.77
N GLU A 44 -9.62 -3.01 22.85
CA GLU A 44 -9.55 -3.65 21.54
C GLU A 44 -8.43 -3.04 20.68
N THR A 45 -8.26 -1.71 20.72
CA THR A 45 -7.16 -1.02 20.04
C THR A 45 -5.80 -1.43 20.62
N ALA A 46 -5.67 -1.46 21.95
CA ALA A 46 -4.43 -1.87 22.61
C ALA A 46 -4.07 -3.35 22.36
N LYS A 47 -5.08 -4.22 22.18
CA LYS A 47 -4.88 -5.61 21.79
C LYS A 47 -4.29 -5.71 20.39
N TRP A 48 -4.91 -5.04 19.42
CA TRP A 48 -4.42 -5.07 18.03
C TRP A 48 -3.04 -4.43 17.91
N GLU A 49 -2.77 -3.37 18.66
CA GLU A 49 -1.44 -2.77 18.75
C GLU A 49 -0.37 -3.77 19.18
N LYS A 50 -0.63 -4.54 20.25
CA LYS A 50 0.29 -5.60 20.72
C LYS A 50 0.49 -6.71 19.69
N ILE A 51 -0.58 -7.14 19.02
CA ILE A 51 -0.51 -8.14 17.94
C ILE A 51 0.33 -7.61 16.78
N THR A 52 0.18 -6.34 16.42
CA THR A 52 0.98 -5.70 15.36
C THR A 52 2.45 -5.63 15.76
N TYR A 53 2.79 -5.24 16.99
CA TYR A 53 4.18 -5.24 17.43
C TYR A 53 4.80 -6.64 17.43
N LEU A 54 4.04 -7.66 17.85
CA LEU A 54 4.47 -9.06 17.72
C LEU A 54 4.73 -9.40 16.25
N GLY A 55 3.80 -9.06 15.36
CA GLY A 55 3.95 -9.27 13.92
C GLY A 55 5.16 -8.55 13.31
N ILE A 56 5.42 -7.31 13.72
CA ILE A 56 6.62 -6.57 13.29
C ILE A 56 7.87 -7.30 13.75
N ALA A 57 7.97 -7.66 15.03
CA ALA A 57 9.14 -8.34 15.58
C ALA A 57 9.39 -9.68 14.87
N THR A 58 8.35 -10.49 14.64
CA THR A 58 8.51 -11.78 13.94
C THR A 58 8.91 -11.60 12.49
N CYS A 59 8.27 -10.67 11.76
CA CYS A 59 8.65 -10.36 10.38
C CYS A 59 10.08 -9.83 10.27
N THR A 60 10.53 -8.97 11.20
CA THR A 60 11.91 -8.47 11.22
C THR A 60 12.91 -9.59 11.49
N ILE A 61 12.67 -10.46 12.47
CA ILE A 61 13.54 -11.61 12.76
C ILE A 61 13.58 -12.56 11.55
N PHE A 62 12.43 -12.84 10.94
CA PHE A 62 12.34 -13.70 9.77
C PHE A 62 13.04 -13.11 8.55
N ALA A 63 12.97 -11.79 8.38
CA ALA A 63 13.73 -11.08 7.34
C ALA A 63 15.23 -11.23 7.59
N ILE A 64 15.72 -10.97 8.81
CA ILE A 64 17.14 -11.17 9.16
C ILE A 64 17.56 -12.61 8.86
N TYR A 65 16.77 -13.60 9.27
CA TYR A 65 17.05 -15.01 9.00
C TYR A 65 17.12 -15.31 7.50
N THR A 66 16.15 -14.85 6.71
CA THR A 66 16.06 -15.11 5.28
C THR A 66 17.20 -14.42 4.51
N LEU A 67 17.49 -13.16 4.83
CA LEU A 67 18.58 -12.39 4.20
C LEU A 67 19.97 -12.85 4.66
N SER A 68 20.09 -13.50 5.83
CA SER A 68 21.36 -14.05 6.31
C SER A 68 21.83 -15.25 5.48
N LYS A 69 20.93 -15.91 4.75
CA LYS A 69 21.27 -17.01 3.86
C LYS A 69 21.79 -16.43 2.54
N GLY A 70 22.88 -17.01 2.03
CA GLY A 70 23.28 -16.75 0.65
C GLY A 70 22.20 -17.21 -0.32
N HIS A 71 22.13 -16.60 -1.50
CA HIS A 71 21.31 -17.06 -2.61
C HIS A 71 22.19 -17.91 -3.55
N PRO A 72 22.31 -19.25 -3.33
CA PRO A 72 23.10 -20.09 -4.21
C PRO A 72 22.48 -20.05 -5.61
N HIS A 73 23.24 -19.52 -6.57
CA HIS A 73 22.93 -19.74 -7.97
C HIS A 73 23.40 -21.14 -8.30
N PHE A 74 22.45 -21.99 -8.69
CA PHE A 74 22.78 -23.27 -9.29
C PHE A 74 23.43 -23.02 -10.63
N ASP A 75 24.32 -23.92 -11.04
CA ASP A 75 24.86 -23.90 -12.38
C ASP A 75 23.73 -23.89 -13.40
N GLU A 76 23.93 -23.12 -14.47
CA GLU A 76 22.93 -22.96 -15.52
C GLU A 76 22.51 -24.35 -16.02
N PRO A 77 21.22 -24.71 -15.91
CA PRO A 77 20.75 -25.98 -16.40
C PRO A 77 21.06 -26.12 -17.90
N PRO A 78 21.30 -27.33 -18.40
CA PRO A 78 21.57 -27.54 -19.82
C PRO A 78 20.43 -26.93 -20.65
N ALA A 79 20.78 -26.39 -21.82
CA ALA A 79 19.85 -25.66 -22.68
C ALA A 79 18.75 -26.57 -23.23
N TYR A 80 17.70 -26.76 -22.44
CA TYR A 80 16.52 -27.51 -22.83
C TYR A 80 15.75 -26.73 -23.90
N SER A 81 15.20 -27.44 -24.88
CA SER A 81 14.47 -26.85 -26.00
C SER A 81 13.23 -26.03 -25.60
N TYR A 82 12.72 -26.23 -24.39
CA TYR A 82 11.58 -25.51 -23.82
C TYR A 82 11.98 -24.31 -22.94
N MET A 83 13.27 -24.18 -22.62
CA MET A 83 13.80 -23.12 -21.77
C MET A 83 14.37 -21.99 -22.64
N HIS A 84 14.21 -20.74 -22.21
CA HIS A 84 14.70 -19.56 -22.97
C HIS A 84 14.15 -19.39 -24.40
N ILE A 85 12.97 -19.94 -24.72
CA ILE A 85 12.30 -19.68 -26.01
C ILE A 85 11.90 -18.20 -26.11
N ARG A 86 12.29 -17.53 -27.19
CA ARG A 86 11.88 -16.16 -27.54
C ARG A 86 11.19 -16.16 -28.91
N ASN A 87 9.86 -16.28 -28.92
CA ASN A 87 9.07 -16.29 -30.16
C ASN A 87 8.84 -14.88 -30.74
N LYS A 88 8.98 -13.84 -29.91
CA LYS A 88 8.83 -12.42 -30.28
C LYS A 88 9.76 -11.58 -29.42
N GLU A 89 10.39 -10.57 -30.03
CA GLU A 89 11.20 -9.59 -29.32
C GLU A 89 10.41 -8.80 -28.30
N PHE A 90 10.95 -8.66 -27.09
CA PHE A 90 10.31 -7.84 -26.06
C PHE A 90 10.45 -6.35 -26.39
N PRO A 91 9.41 -5.55 -26.10
CA PRO A 91 9.41 -4.13 -26.43
C PRO A 91 10.47 -3.31 -25.66
N TRP A 92 11.13 -3.86 -24.64
CA TRP A 92 12.14 -3.18 -23.83
C TRP A 92 13.61 -3.44 -24.25
N GLY A 93 13.86 -4.24 -25.31
CA GLY A 93 15.20 -4.65 -25.72
C GLY A 93 16.17 -3.49 -26.05
N MET A 94 15.66 -2.38 -26.59
CA MET A 94 16.48 -1.21 -26.96
C MET A 94 16.44 -0.07 -25.92
N PHE A 95 15.46 -0.03 -25.01
CA PHE A 95 15.30 1.06 -24.04
C PHE A 95 16.12 0.85 -22.76
N CYS A 96 16.47 -0.39 -22.41
CA CYS A 96 17.19 -0.67 -21.17
C CYS A 96 18.65 -0.18 -21.21
N LEU A 97 19.33 -0.30 -22.36
CA LEU A 97 20.69 0.22 -22.53
C LEU A 97 20.72 1.75 -22.44
N SER A 98 19.75 2.45 -23.05
CA SER A 98 19.65 3.91 -22.95
C SER A 98 19.31 4.39 -21.54
N LEU A 99 18.42 3.70 -20.82
CA LEU A 99 18.06 4.10 -19.44
C LEU A 99 19.21 3.86 -18.46
N ILE A 100 19.90 2.72 -18.56
CA ILE A 100 21.07 2.42 -17.73
C ILE A 100 22.21 3.40 -18.04
N LEU A 101 22.48 3.72 -19.30
CA LEU A 101 23.48 4.72 -19.66
C LEU A 101 23.10 6.13 -19.20
N LEU A 102 21.83 6.53 -19.28
CA LEU A 102 21.36 7.82 -18.76
C LEU A 102 21.43 7.92 -17.24
N ILE A 103 21.10 6.86 -16.50
CA ILE A 103 21.23 6.82 -15.04
C ILE A 103 22.71 6.89 -14.64
N ASN A 104 23.59 6.14 -15.32
CA ASN A 104 25.03 6.22 -15.07
C ASN A 104 25.62 7.59 -15.43
N PHE A 105 25.18 8.20 -16.54
CA PHE A 105 25.61 9.55 -16.94
C PHE A 105 25.13 10.64 -15.98
N TRP A 106 23.88 10.54 -15.48
CA TRP A 106 23.37 11.46 -14.46
C TRP A 106 24.11 11.28 -13.12
N ALA A 107 24.39 10.03 -12.71
CA ALA A 107 25.14 9.73 -11.51
C ALA A 107 26.60 10.24 -11.59
N LEU A 108 27.29 10.06 -12.72
CA LEU A 108 28.65 10.58 -12.93
C LEU A 108 28.69 12.11 -12.95
N ASN A 109 27.77 12.77 -13.66
CA ASN A 109 27.73 14.24 -13.69
C ASN A 109 27.36 14.83 -12.34
N ARG A 110 26.54 14.15 -11.53
CA ARG A 110 26.23 14.60 -10.16
C ARG A 110 27.45 14.53 -9.24
N VAL A 111 28.35 13.56 -9.44
CA VAL A 111 29.62 13.50 -8.69
C VAL A 111 30.58 14.60 -9.14
N LEU A 112 30.67 14.89 -10.44
CA LEU A 112 31.58 15.92 -10.99
C LEU A 112 31.13 17.39 -10.78
N LEU A 113 29.88 17.62 -10.35
CA LEU A 113 29.32 18.96 -10.09
C LEU A 113 29.34 19.32 -8.59
N PHE A 114 29.86 18.43 -7.75
CA PHE A 114 30.05 18.62 -6.30
C PHE A 114 31.54 18.64 -5.89
N ASP A 115 32.45 18.73 -6.87
CA ASP A 115 33.81 19.25 -6.74
C ASP A 115 33.89 20.62 -7.44
#